data_AF-A0AAQ0LW68-F1
#
_entry.id   AF-A0AAQ0LW68-F1
#
_cell.length_a   1.000
_cell.length_b   1.000
_cell.length_c   1.000
_cell.angle_alpha   90.00
_cell.angle_beta   90.00
_cell.angle_gamma   90.00
#
_symmetry.space_group_name_H-M   'P 1'
#
loop_
_entity.id
_entity.type
_entity.pdbx_description
1 polymer ?
#
loop_
_entity_poly.entity_id
_entity_poly.type
_entity_poly.pdbx_seq_one_letter_code
_entity_poly.pdbx_strand_id
1 'polypeptide(L)'
;MSCFVHSEIELNILGKYLKEELKVEKNLADHIIINLFSFENTSVNNRYQENNKFDFRIFEDEEYNNLEIISDFDALKLLNSIRYQCSEIESEYLQMSFDHIFNSMVTGIVNYKKIEGDYKKNLEYKMSSCW
;
A
#
# COMPACT_ATOMS: atom_id res chain seq x y z
N MET A 1 -6.53 -12.83 13.37
CA MET A 1 -6.63 -11.66 12.50
C MET A 1 -7.17 -12.15 11.17
N SER A 2 -8.33 -11.67 10.76
CA SER A 2 -8.94 -11.96 9.46
C SER A 2 -8.07 -11.36 8.36
N CYS A 3 -7.84 -12.10 7.27
CA CYS A 3 -7.29 -11.52 6.05
C CYS A 3 -8.39 -10.68 5.42
N PHE A 4 -8.07 -9.48 4.98
CA PHE A 4 -8.98 -8.61 4.25
C PHE A 4 -8.19 -7.87 3.18
N VAL A 5 -8.89 -7.43 2.13
CA VAL A 5 -8.35 -6.48 1.16
C VAL A 5 -8.58 -5.10 1.72
N HIS A 6 -7.56 -4.23 1.71
CA HIS A 6 -7.77 -2.84 2.13
C HIS A 6 -8.84 -2.19 1.24
N SER A 7 -9.59 -1.28 1.83
CA SER A 7 -10.64 -0.57 1.13
C SER A 7 -10.08 0.24 -0.03
N GLU A 8 -10.95 0.48 -1.01
CA GLU A 8 -10.62 1.33 -2.15
C GLU A 8 -10.14 2.73 -1.73
N ILE A 9 -10.72 3.27 -0.66
CA ILE A 9 -10.35 4.57 -0.09
C ILE A 9 -8.91 4.52 0.45
N GLU A 10 -8.56 3.53 1.27
CA GLU A 10 -7.21 3.40 1.87
C GLU A 10 -6.11 3.32 0.81
N LEU A 11 -6.34 2.51 -0.23
CA LEU A 11 -5.40 2.38 -1.34
C LEU A 11 -5.30 3.66 -2.19
N ASN A 12 -6.41 4.37 -2.40
CA ASN A 12 -6.39 5.65 -3.10
C ASN A 12 -5.72 6.77 -2.26
N ILE A 13 -5.87 6.76 -0.93
CA ILE A 13 -5.13 7.65 -0.02
C ILE A 13 -3.62 7.43 -0.18
N LEU A 14 -3.17 6.17 -0.19
CA LEU A 14 -1.76 5.85 -0.47
C LEU A 14 -1.34 6.37 -1.85
N GLY A 15 -2.18 6.20 -2.86
CA GLY A 15 -1.96 6.75 -4.20
C GLY A 15 -1.80 8.26 -4.23
N LYS A 16 -2.63 8.99 -3.47
CA LYS A 16 -2.52 10.45 -3.31
C LYS A 16 -1.22 10.83 -2.63
N TYR A 17 -0.83 10.15 -1.56
CA TYR A 17 0.46 10.34 -0.91
C TYR A 17 1.64 10.14 -1.88
N LEU A 18 1.65 9.07 -2.69
CA LEU A 18 2.71 8.84 -3.67
C LEU A 18 2.81 9.99 -4.70
N LYS A 19 1.68 10.48 -5.20
CA LYS A 19 1.62 11.56 -6.21
C LYS A 19 2.00 12.92 -5.61
N GLU A 20 1.46 13.26 -4.45
CA GLU A 20 1.57 14.61 -3.89
C GLU A 20 2.78 14.76 -2.96
N GLU A 21 3.09 13.77 -2.13
CA GLU A 21 4.15 13.86 -1.13
C GLU A 21 5.49 13.32 -1.64
N LEU A 22 5.48 12.24 -2.43
CA LEU A 22 6.70 11.69 -3.03
C LEU A 22 6.94 12.17 -4.47
N LYS A 23 5.99 12.91 -5.06
CA LYS A 23 6.07 13.42 -6.44
C LYS A 23 6.29 12.31 -7.47
N VAL A 24 5.76 11.11 -7.23
CA VAL A 24 5.77 10.01 -8.19
C VAL A 24 4.88 10.39 -9.38
N GLU A 25 5.33 10.07 -10.59
CA GLU A 25 4.54 10.31 -11.81
C GLU A 25 3.16 9.65 -11.71
N LYS A 26 2.09 10.37 -12.10
CA LYS A 26 0.69 9.94 -11.89
C LYS A 26 0.45 8.50 -12.34
N ASN A 27 0.84 8.16 -13.57
CA ASN A 27 0.58 6.83 -14.13
C ASN A 27 1.36 5.74 -13.38
N LEU A 28 2.58 6.03 -12.95
CA LEU A 28 3.38 5.08 -12.18
C LEU A 28 2.75 4.83 -10.80
N ALA A 29 2.32 5.89 -10.11
CA ALA A 29 1.62 5.77 -8.84
C ALA A 29 0.34 4.93 -8.98
N ASP A 30 -0.46 5.19 -10.03
CA ASP A 30 -1.69 4.44 -10.29
C ASP A 30 -1.42 2.95 -10.53
N HIS A 31 -0.42 2.61 -11.35
CA HIS A 31 -0.02 1.22 -11.56
C HIS A 31 0.47 0.55 -10.28
N ILE A 32 1.21 1.25 -9.42
CA ILE A 32 1.65 0.72 -8.13
C ILE A 32 0.42 0.35 -7.28
N ILE A 33 -0.56 1.24 -7.16
CA ILE A 33 -1.76 1.00 -6.35
C ILE A 33 -2.59 -0.16 -6.90
N ILE A 34 -2.79 -0.23 -8.21
CA ILE A 34 -3.50 -1.35 -8.86
C ILE A 34 -2.78 -2.68 -8.62
N ASN A 35 -1.44 -2.68 -8.68
CA ASN A 35 -0.65 -3.87 -8.39
C ASN A 35 -0.80 -4.31 -6.93
N LEU A 36 -0.73 -3.38 -5.98
CA LEU A 36 -0.91 -3.70 -4.55
C LEU A 36 -2.28 -4.32 -4.29
N PHE A 37 -3.35 -3.72 -4.82
CA PHE A 37 -4.69 -4.28 -4.77
C PHE A 37 -4.76 -5.70 -5.35
N SER A 38 -4.15 -5.90 -6.52
CA SER A 38 -4.14 -7.20 -7.20
C SER A 38 -3.41 -8.27 -6.39
N PHE A 39 -2.31 -7.92 -5.73
CA PHE A 39 -1.59 -8.82 -4.83
C PHE A 39 -2.43 -9.20 -3.60
N GLU A 40 -3.10 -8.22 -2.97
CA GLU A 40 -3.97 -8.50 -1.82
C GLU A 40 -5.14 -9.40 -2.19
N ASN A 41 -5.82 -9.10 -3.30
CA ASN A 41 -6.91 -9.93 -3.79
C ASN A 41 -6.44 -11.36 -4.07
N THR A 42 -5.28 -11.51 -4.70
CA THR A 42 -4.68 -12.82 -4.96
C THR A 42 -4.40 -13.58 -3.65
N SER A 43 -3.82 -12.90 -2.65
CA SER A 43 -3.50 -13.49 -1.34
C SER A 43 -4.76 -13.92 -0.58
N VAL A 44 -5.80 -13.08 -0.57
CA VAL A 44 -7.10 -13.37 0.07
C VAL A 44 -7.79 -14.55 -0.61
N ASN A 45 -7.85 -14.55 -1.94
CA ASN A 45 -8.44 -15.65 -2.71
C ASN A 45 -7.71 -16.97 -2.47
N ASN A 46 -6.37 -16.96 -2.45
CA ASN A 46 -5.58 -18.15 -2.13
C ASN A 46 -5.88 -18.66 -0.71
N ARG A 47 -5.83 -17.77 0.28
CA ARG A 47 -6.01 -18.14 1.70
C ARG A 47 -7.38 -18.74 1.99
N TYR A 48 -8.43 -18.21 1.37
CA TYR A 48 -9.81 -18.68 1.60
C TYR A 48 -10.31 -19.64 0.53
N GLN A 49 -9.50 -19.95 -0.49
CA GLN A 49 -9.89 -20.73 -1.66
C GLN A 49 -11.14 -20.17 -2.35
N GLU A 50 -11.22 -18.83 -2.37
CA GLU A 50 -12.31 -18.07 -2.99
C GLU A 50 -11.87 -17.54 -4.36
N ASN A 51 -12.83 -17.06 -5.14
CA ASN A 51 -12.57 -16.40 -6.42
C ASN A 51 -13.31 -15.07 -6.47
N ASN A 52 -13.06 -14.24 -5.45
CA ASN A 52 -13.66 -12.93 -5.36
C ASN A 52 -13.11 -12.04 -6.47
N LYS A 53 -14.04 -11.49 -7.24
CA LYS A 53 -13.76 -10.40 -8.18
C LYS A 53 -14.10 -9.11 -7.50
N PHE A 54 -13.13 -8.51 -6.84
CA PHE A 54 -13.27 -7.15 -6.36
C PHE A 54 -13.01 -6.20 -7.53
N ASP A 55 -13.91 -5.24 -7.72
CA ASP A 55 -13.70 -4.13 -8.64
C ASP A 55 -12.94 -3.03 -7.91
N PHE A 56 -11.97 -2.42 -8.56
CA PHE A 56 -11.15 -1.35 -8.00
C PHE A 56 -10.94 -0.28 -9.05
N ARG A 57 -11.24 0.96 -8.66
CA ARG A 57 -11.00 2.16 -9.46
C ARG A 57 -10.07 3.11 -8.72
N ILE A 58 -9.22 3.76 -9.51
CA ILE A 58 -8.48 4.91 -9.07
C ILE A 58 -9.44 6.09 -9.01
N PHE A 59 -9.44 6.82 -7.89
CA PHE A 59 -10.24 8.02 -7.72
C PHE A 59 -9.67 9.17 -8.55
N GLU A 60 -10.57 9.92 -9.18
CA GLU A 60 -10.25 11.10 -9.98
C GLU A 60 -11.07 12.30 -9.52
N ASP A 61 -10.72 13.48 -10.03
CA ASP A 61 -11.43 14.75 -9.81
C ASP A 61 -11.81 15.02 -8.34
N GLU A 62 -13.10 15.19 -8.05
CA GLU A 62 -13.61 15.54 -6.73
C GLU A 62 -13.34 14.44 -5.69
N GLU A 63 -13.49 13.16 -6.07
CA GLU A 63 -13.22 12.03 -5.17
C GLU A 63 -11.74 12.03 -4.75
N TYR A 64 -10.82 12.26 -5.69
CA TYR A 64 -9.39 12.37 -5.39
C TYR A 64 -9.05 13.58 -4.51
N ASN A 65 -9.65 14.73 -4.81
CA ASN A 65 -9.43 15.95 -4.04
C ASN A 65 -9.91 15.82 -2.59
N ASN A 66 -10.98 15.06 -2.36
CA ASN A 66 -11.55 14.81 -1.03
C ASN A 66 -10.76 13.78 -0.19
N LEU A 67 -9.84 13.02 -0.79
CA LEU A 67 -8.97 12.12 -0.04
C LEU A 67 -8.08 12.91 0.93
N GLU A 68 -7.91 12.38 2.13
CA GLU A 68 -6.96 12.94 3.09
C GLU A 68 -5.51 12.71 2.63
N ILE A 69 -4.62 13.63 3.02
CA ILE A 69 -3.18 13.44 2.90
C ILE A 69 -2.71 12.86 4.24
N ILE A 70 -2.06 11.70 4.18
CA ILE A 70 -1.54 10.99 5.34
C ILE A 70 -0.07 11.33 5.62
N SER A 71 0.39 11.06 6.84
CA SER A 71 1.79 11.25 7.20
C SER A 71 2.70 10.19 6.56
N ASP A 72 4.01 10.44 6.56
CA ASP A 72 5.01 9.48 6.07
C ASP A 72 4.96 8.16 6.86
N PHE A 73 4.69 8.23 8.16
CA PHE A 73 4.60 7.04 9.02
C PHE A 73 3.28 6.29 8.83
N ASP A 74 2.18 6.99 8.56
CA ASP A 74 0.91 6.37 8.17
C ASP A 74 1.07 5.61 6.85
N ALA A 75 1.72 6.22 5.85
CA ALA A 75 2.00 5.57 4.58
C ALA A 75 2.87 4.32 4.76
N LEU A 76 3.93 4.41 5.58
CA LEU A 76 4.77 3.26 5.92
C LEU A 76 4.00 2.18 6.66
N LYS A 77 3.06 2.54 7.53
CA LYS A 77 2.27 1.57 8.29
C LYS A 77 1.25 0.85 7.42
N LEU A 78 0.56 1.60 6.56
CA LEU A 78 -0.34 1.07 5.56
C LEU A 78 0.39 0.10 4.62
N LEU A 79 1.58 0.47 4.13
CA LEU A 79 2.42 -0.45 3.34
C LEU A 79 2.77 -1.73 4.10
N ASN A 80 3.16 -1.64 5.37
CA ASN A 80 3.46 -2.82 6.17
C ASN A 80 2.22 -3.70 6.40
N SER A 81 1.04 -3.10 6.51
CA SER A 81 -0.21 -3.86 6.57
C SER A 81 -0.50 -4.57 5.26
N ILE A 82 -0.34 -3.89 4.11
CA ILE A 82 -0.48 -4.51 2.79
C ILE A 82 0.46 -5.72 2.65
N ARG A 83 1.71 -5.58 3.09
CA ARG A 83 2.65 -6.71 3.14
C ARG A 83 2.18 -7.86 4.01
N TYR A 84 1.55 -7.56 5.15
CA TYR A 84 0.98 -8.59 6.00
C TYR A 84 -0.20 -9.30 5.31
N GLN A 85 -1.07 -8.58 4.59
CA GLN A 85 -2.15 -9.20 3.83
C GLN A 85 -1.64 -10.05 2.67
N CYS A 86 -0.55 -9.64 2.02
CA CYS A 86 0.10 -10.36 0.92
C CYS A 86 0.97 -11.56 1.36
N SER A 87 0.92 -12.00 2.63
CA SER A 87 1.83 -13.04 3.14
C SER A 87 1.58 -14.46 2.61
N GLU A 88 0.43 -14.73 1.99
CA GLU A 88 0.01 -16.07 1.52
C GLU A 88 -0.06 -16.14 -0.02
N ILE A 89 0.78 -15.37 -0.71
CA ILE A 89 0.98 -15.53 -2.15
C ILE A 89 1.76 -16.83 -2.38
N GLU A 90 1.10 -17.87 -2.90
CA GLU A 90 1.74 -19.18 -3.16
C GLU A 90 2.81 -19.13 -4.25
N SER A 91 2.67 -18.23 -5.23
CA SER A 91 3.61 -18.10 -6.33
C SER A 91 4.86 -17.36 -5.88
N GLU A 92 5.99 -18.06 -5.84
CA GLU A 92 7.31 -17.48 -5.52
C GLU A 92 7.63 -16.27 -6.42
N TYR A 93 7.31 -16.36 -7.71
CA TYR A 93 7.50 -15.25 -8.65
C TYR A 93 6.69 -13.99 -8.27
N LEU A 94 5.41 -14.17 -7.93
CA LEU A 94 4.55 -13.05 -7.51
C LEU A 94 5.00 -12.49 -6.16
N GLN A 95 5.42 -13.36 -5.23
CA GLN A 95 5.94 -12.95 -3.94
C GLN A 95 7.22 -12.12 -4.08
N MET A 96 8.17 -12.56 -4.91
CA MET A 96 9.39 -11.80 -5.22
C MET A 96 9.08 -10.45 -5.86
N SER A 97 8.11 -10.42 -6.78
CA SER A 97 7.68 -9.18 -7.46
C SER A 97 7.06 -8.21 -6.46
N PHE A 98 6.20 -8.70 -5.57
CA PHE A 98 5.60 -7.93 -4.50
C PHE A 98 6.67 -7.38 -3.55
N ASP A 99 7.58 -8.23 -3.06
CA ASP A 99 8.66 -7.81 -2.15
C ASP A 99 9.55 -6.74 -2.80
N HIS A 100 9.84 -6.83 -4.10
CA HIS A 100 10.59 -5.82 -4.82
C HIS A 100 9.86 -4.46 -4.84
N ILE A 101 8.56 -4.46 -5.17
CA ILE A 101 7.72 -3.25 -5.20
C ILE A 101 7.62 -2.64 -3.79
N PHE A 102 7.30 -3.47 -2.79
CA PHE A 102 7.20 -3.06 -1.39
C PHE A 102 8.51 -2.43 -0.89
N ASN A 103 9.64 -3.12 -1.07
CA ASN A 103 10.94 -2.63 -0.59
C ASN A 103 11.36 -1.35 -1.30
N SER A 104 11.06 -1.22 -2.60
CA SER A 104 11.34 0.00 -3.37
C SER A 104 10.55 1.19 -2.84
N MET A 105 9.27 1.02 -2.52
CA MET A 105 8.45 2.09 -1.94
C MET A 105 8.90 2.48 -0.53
N VAL A 106 9.10 1.50 0.36
CA VAL A 106 9.56 1.78 1.73
C VAL A 106 10.91 2.49 1.72
N THR A 107 11.85 1.99 0.92
CA THR A 107 13.18 2.62 0.78
C THR A 107 13.06 4.01 0.16
N GLY A 108 12.19 4.18 -0.83
CA GLY A 108 11.88 5.47 -1.44
C GLY A 108 11.39 6.49 -0.42
N ILE A 109 10.40 6.14 0.40
CA ILE A 109 9.86 7.01 1.45
C ILE A 109 10.95 7.37 2.46
N VAL A 110 11.62 6.36 3.04
CA VAL A 110 12.64 6.54 4.07
C VAL A 110 13.76 7.46 3.58
N ASN A 111 14.23 7.27 2.36
CA ASN A 111 15.32 8.07 1.80
C ASN A 111 14.86 9.48 1.40
N TYR A 112 13.70 9.61 0.74
CA TYR A 112 13.19 10.89 0.26
C TYR A 112 12.84 11.83 1.42
N LYS A 113 12.20 11.28 2.45
CA LYS A 113 11.79 12.01 3.66
C LYS A 113 12.89 12.08 4.73
N LYS A 114 14.05 11.44 4.47
CA LYS A 114 15.23 11.42 5.35
C LYS A 114 14.91 10.91 6.76
N ILE A 115 14.13 9.83 6.85
CA ILE A 115 13.76 9.22 8.13
C ILE A 115 15.01 8.52 8.71
N GLU A 116 15.47 8.98 9.86
CA GLU A 116 16.66 8.43 10.51
C GLU A 116 16.36 7.16 11.31
N GLY A 117 17.25 6.17 11.18
CA GLY A 117 17.17 4.93 11.92
C GLY A 117 16.03 4.02 11.46
N ASP A 118 15.61 3.12 12.35
CA ASP A 118 14.52 2.18 12.09
C ASP A 118 13.17 2.88 12.28
N TYR A 119 12.48 3.19 11.18
CA TYR A 119 11.18 3.86 11.19
C TYR A 119 10.13 3.12 12.03
N LYS A 120 10.23 1.79 12.18
CA LYS A 120 9.29 0.99 12.99
C LYS A 120 9.43 1.26 14.49
N LYS A 121 10.56 1.83 14.92
CA LYS A 121 10.78 2.22 16.32
C LYS A 121 10.30 3.63 16.63
N ASN A 122 10.02 4.44 15.60
CA ASN A 122 9.54 5.80 15.77
C ASN A 122 8.17 5.81 16.49
N LEU A 123 7.96 6.83 17.33
CA LEU A 123 6.72 6.99 18.09
C LEU A 123 5.51 7.23 17.17
N GLU A 124 5.68 8.02 16.11
CA GLU A 124 4.62 8.33 15.14
C GLU A 124 4.14 7.07 14.43
N TYR A 125 5.06 6.19 14.01
CA TYR A 125 4.70 4.89 13.44
C TYR A 125 3.90 4.01 14.42
N LYS A 126 4.26 4.03 15.71
CA LYS A 126 3.53 3.24 16.72
C LYS A 126 2.15 3.82 17.00
N MET A 127 2.01 5.14 16.98
CA MET A 127 0.76 5.86 17.25
C MET A 127 -0.19 5.90 16.06
N SER A 128 0.31 5.76 14.83
CA SER A 128 -0.49 5.71 13.62
C SER A 128 -1.61 4.67 13.72
N SER A 129 -2.82 5.03 13.31
CA SER A 129 -3.99 4.14 13.31
C SER A 129 -4.19 3.41 11.98
N CYS A 130 -3.39 3.73 10.95
CA CYS A 130 -3.48 3.06 9.65
C CYS A 130 -3.10 1.57 9.80
N TRP A 131 -3.96 0.70 9.28
CA TRP A 131 -3.82 -0.76 9.31
C TRP A 131 -4.58 -1.39 8.15
#